data_AF-A0A068PVZ0-F1
#
_entry.id   AF-A0A068PVZ0-F1
#
_cell.length_a   1.000
_cell.length_b   1.000
_cell.length_c   1.000
_cell.angle_alpha   90.00
_cell.angle_beta   90.00
_cell.angle_gamma   90.00
#
_symmetry.space_group_name_H-M   'P 1'
#
loop_
_entity.id
_entity.type
_entity.pdbx_description
1 polymer ?
#
loop_
_entity_poly.entity_id
_entity_poly.type
_entity_poly.pdbx_seq_one_letter_code
_entity_poly.pdbx_strand_id
1 'polypeptide(L)'
;DAGVKQTAHLIYQTALMDSGFMLNDPKDFASRIYSTVKSSLNISPDAAVEEEDYVEETEAETETETETKDASAAKEDADTEPYAKDEL
;
A
#
# COMPACT_ATOMS: atom_id res chain seq x y z
N ASP A 1 -0.51 19.92 -29.64
CA ASP A 1 -0.57 20.68 -28.37
C ASP A 1 -1.34 19.99 -27.24
N ALA A 2 -2.43 19.26 -27.50
CA ALA A 2 -3.25 18.64 -26.46
C ALA A 2 -2.50 17.72 -25.47
N GLY A 3 -1.50 16.96 -25.95
CA GLY A 3 -0.68 16.08 -25.10
C GLY A 3 0.16 16.85 -24.07
N VAL A 4 0.73 18.00 -24.45
CA VAL A 4 1.56 18.83 -23.55
C VAL A 4 0.73 19.35 -22.38
N LYS A 5 -0.48 19.85 -22.66
CA LYS A 5 -1.42 20.31 -21.64
C LYS A 5 -1.79 19.19 -20.66
N GLN A 6 -2.01 17.99 -21.18
CA GLN A 6 -2.38 16.83 -20.36
C GLN A 6 -1.23 16.39 -19.43
N THR A 7 0.01 16.38 -19.94
CA THR A 7 1.20 16.11 -19.14
C THR A 7 1.43 17.18 -18.08
N ALA A 8 1.30 18.47 -18.42
CA ALA A 8 1.44 19.56 -17.46
C ALA A 8 0.41 19.46 -16.33
N HIS A 9 -0.84 19.10 -16.66
CA HIS A 9 -1.88 18.91 -15.66
C HIS A 9 -1.58 17.71 -14.74
N LEU A 10 -1.07 16.61 -15.30
CA LEU A 10 -0.66 15.45 -14.50
C LEU A 10 0.44 15.82 -13.49
N ILE A 11 1.48 16.53 -13.94
CA ILE A 11 2.58 17.00 -13.08
C ILE A 11 2.05 17.89 -11.96
N TYR A 12 1.16 18.84 -12.27
CA TYR A 12 0.55 19.72 -11.28
C TYR A 12 -0.27 18.94 -10.23
N GLN A 13 -1.09 17.99 -10.66
CA GLN A 13 -1.89 17.16 -9.74
C GLN A 13 -1.00 16.30 -8.84
N THR A 14 0.08 15.72 -9.38
CA THR A 14 1.07 14.98 -8.58
C THR A 14 1.73 15.87 -7.52
N ALA A 15 2.15 17.08 -7.88
CA ALA A 15 2.75 18.02 -6.94
C ALA A 15 1.76 18.47 -5.84
N LEU A 16 0.47 18.63 -6.16
CA LEU A 16 -0.57 18.89 -5.16
C LEU A 16 -0.66 17.76 -4.12
N MET A 17 -0.70 16.51 -4.60
CA MET A 17 -0.80 15.35 -3.72
C MET A 17 0.43 15.21 -2.83
N ASP A 18 1.63 15.40 -3.38
CA ASP A 18 2.91 15.33 -2.65
C ASP A 18 3.04 16.45 -1.60
N SER A 19 2.48 17.63 -1.89
CA SER A 19 2.44 18.75 -0.93
C SER A 19 1.32 18.62 0.12
N GLY A 20 0.54 17.53 0.10
CA GLY A 20 -0.51 17.27 1.08
C GLY A 20 -1.84 18.00 0.80
N PHE A 21 -1.99 18.61 -0.38
CA PHE A 21 -3.27 19.19 -0.81
C PHE A 21 -4.19 18.12 -1.38
N MET A 22 -5.49 18.28 -1.15
CA MET A 22 -6.50 17.40 -1.72
C MET A 22 -6.69 17.68 -3.22
N LEU A 23 -6.85 16.62 -4.01
CA LEU A 23 -7.24 16.73 -5.41
C LEU A 23 -8.72 17.06 -5.53
N ASN A 24 -9.06 17.96 -6.46
CA ASN A 24 -10.45 18.32 -6.74
C ASN A 24 -11.25 17.14 -7.30
N ASP A 25 -10.62 16.33 -8.17
CA ASP A 25 -11.23 15.13 -8.76
C ASP A 25 -10.21 13.99 -8.80
N PRO A 26 -10.15 13.15 -7.75
CA PRO A 26 -9.25 12.00 -7.69
C PRO A 26 -9.53 10.95 -8.77
N LYS A 27 -10.79 10.80 -9.21
CA LYS A 27 -11.19 9.79 -10.21
C LYS A 27 -10.70 10.16 -11.60
N ASP A 28 -10.82 11.43 -11.96
CA ASP A 28 -10.29 11.97 -13.22
C ASP A 28 -8.75 11.89 -13.27
N PHE A 29 -8.08 12.21 -12.15
CA PHE A 29 -6.63 12.01 -12.03
C PHE A 29 -6.23 10.55 -12.25
N ALA A 30 -6.87 9.61 -11.56
CA ALA A 30 -6.62 8.18 -11.70
C ALA A 30 -6.85 7.71 -13.15
N SER A 31 -7.95 8.15 -13.77
CA SER A 31 -8.27 7.82 -15.17
C SER A 31 -7.16 8.25 -16.13
N ARG A 32 -6.57 9.45 -15.93
CA ARG A 32 -5.43 9.90 -16.74
C ARG A 32 -4.17 9.06 -16.55
N ILE A 33 -3.89 8.62 -15.32
CA ILE A 33 -2.77 7.71 -15.06
C ILE A 33 -2.99 6.39 -15.79
N TYR A 34 -4.17 5.78 -15.66
CA TYR A 34 -4.49 4.54 -16.37
C TYR A 34 -4.37 4.69 -17.88
N SER A 35 -4.89 5.77 -18.47
CA SER A 35 -4.72 6.03 -19.90
C SER A 35 -3.25 6.16 -20.30
N THR A 36 -2.42 6.80 -19.46
CA THR A 36 -0.98 6.97 -19.71
C THR A 36 -0.25 5.64 -19.67
N VAL A 37 -0.54 4.79 -18.68
CA VAL A 37 0.06 3.45 -18.53
C VAL A 37 -0.42 2.49 -19.61
N LYS A 38 -1.72 2.49 -19.95
CA LYS A 38 -2.24 1.70 -21.08
C LYS A 38 -1.54 2.09 -22.37
N SER A 39 -1.37 3.39 -22.62
CA SER A 39 -0.68 3.87 -23.82
C SER A 39 0.80 3.47 -23.84
N SER A 40 1.51 3.53 -22.70
CA SER A 40 2.92 3.14 -22.65
C SER A 40 3.13 1.63 -22.85
N LEU A 41 2.16 0.82 -22.43
CA LEU A 41 2.13 -0.63 -22.61
C LEU A 41 1.50 -1.07 -23.95
N ASN A 42 1.08 -0.14 -24.81
CA ASN A 42 0.36 -0.40 -26.07
C ASN A 42 -0.93 -1.23 -25.88
N ILE A 43 -1.61 -1.05 -24.75
CA ILE A 43 -2.90 -1.66 -24.45
C ILE A 43 -4.01 -0.84 -25.10
N SER A 44 -4.99 -1.53 -25.70
CA SER A 44 -6.17 -0.87 -26.28
C SER A 44 -6.92 -0.03 -25.24
N PRO A 45 -7.42 1.18 -25.59
CA PRO A 45 -8.24 1.97 -24.68
C PRO A 45 -9.51 1.23 -24.22
N ASP A 46 -10.03 0.36 -25.09
CA ASP A 46 -11.24 -0.45 -24.85
C ASP A 46 -10.94 -1.80 -24.18
N ALA A 47 -9.68 -2.08 -23.82
CA ALA A 47 -9.35 -3.29 -23.08
C ALA A 47 -10.07 -3.28 -21.72
N ALA A 48 -10.91 -4.31 -21.52
CA ALA A 48 -11.56 -4.58 -20.25
C ALA A 48 -10.52 -4.99 -19.20
N VAL A 49 -10.77 -4.62 -17.95
CA VAL A 49 -10.00 -5.16 -16.82
C VAL A 49 -10.52 -6.57 -16.60
N GLU A 50 -9.68 -7.57 -16.82
CA GLU A 50 -9.99 -8.94 -16.40
C GLU A 50 -9.98 -8.97 -14.88
N GLU A 51 -11.06 -9.46 -14.27
CA GLU A 51 -11.08 -9.74 -12.84
C GLU A 51 -10.13 -10.94 -12.62
N GLU A 52 -9.02 -10.72 -11.92
CA GLU A 52 -8.19 -11.84 -11.49
C GLU A 52 -9.04 -12.71 -10.56
N ASP A 53 -9.32 -13.95 -10.98
CA ASP A 53 -9.89 -14.96 -10.10
C ASP A 53 -8.98 -15.05 -8.88
N TYR A 54 -9.48 -14.61 -7.72
CA TYR A 54 -8.77 -14.65 -6.46
C TYR A 54 -8.56 -16.12 -6.11
N VAL A 55 -7.45 -16.70 -6.59
CA VAL A 55 -7.03 -18.03 -6.18
C VAL A 55 -6.60 -17.90 -4.72
N GLU A 56 -7.45 -18.37 -3.81
CA GLU A 56 -7.12 -18.50 -2.40
C GLU A 56 -5.83 -19.31 -2.30
N GLU A 57 -4.75 -18.66 -1.88
CA GLU A 57 -3.44 -19.29 -1.70
C GLU A 57 -3.59 -20.29 -0.55
N THR A 58 -3.79 -21.57 -0.89
CA THR A 58 -3.94 -22.62 0.11
C THR A 58 -2.63 -22.72 0.88
N GLU A 59 -2.66 -22.35 2.16
CA GLU A 59 -1.54 -22.52 3.08
C GLU A 59 -1.12 -23.99 3.08
N ALA A 60 0.07 -24.29 2.59
CA ALA A 60 0.64 -25.63 2.71
C ALA A 60 1.01 -25.84 4.18
N GLU A 61 0.16 -26.57 4.92
CA GLU A 61 0.46 -27.06 6.26
C GLU A 61 1.74 -27.91 6.23
N THR A 62 2.86 -27.34 6.67
CA THR A 62 4.03 -28.14 7.05
C THR A 62 3.79 -28.69 8.46
N GLU A 63 3.24 -29.89 8.54
CA GLU A 63 3.35 -30.72 9.75
C GLU A 63 4.83 -30.93 10.08
N THR A 64 5.26 -30.43 11.23
CA THR A 64 6.46 -30.93 11.89
C THR A 64 6.13 -31.13 13.36
N GLU A 65 5.60 -32.32 13.67
CA GLU A 65 5.64 -32.88 15.00
C GLU A 65 7.10 -32.97 15.47
N THR A 66 7.41 -32.35 16.60
CA THR A 66 8.39 -32.89 17.55
C THR A 66 7.97 -32.46 18.96
N GLU A 67 7.26 -33.36 19.65
CA GLU A 67 7.14 -33.34 21.11
C GLU A 67 8.53 -33.50 21.74
N THR A 68 8.90 -32.61 22.65
CA THR A 68 9.46 -33.00 23.96
C THR A 68 9.07 -31.96 25.02
N LYS A 69 8.29 -32.43 25.99
CA LYS A 69 7.93 -31.79 27.27
C LYS A 69 9.17 -31.57 28.15
N ASP A 70 9.22 -30.48 28.92
CA ASP A 70 8.92 -30.48 30.37
C ASP A 70 9.43 -29.22 31.10
N ALA A 71 8.50 -28.55 31.80
CA ALA A 71 8.55 -27.78 33.08
C ALA A 71 9.78 -26.87 33.41
N SER A 72 9.67 -25.68 34.02
CA SER A 72 8.70 -25.13 34.97
C SER A 72 9.04 -23.66 35.31
N ALA A 73 8.11 -23.01 36.05
CA ALA A 73 8.24 -21.80 36.88
C ALA A 73 8.08 -20.44 36.16
N ALA A 74 6.86 -19.89 36.00
CA ALA A 74 5.98 -19.29 37.01
C ALA A 74 6.40 -17.89 37.50
N LYS A 75 5.49 -16.94 37.21
CA LYS A 75 5.06 -15.75 37.97
C LYS A 75 5.34 -14.37 37.38
N GLU A 76 4.21 -13.73 37.09
CA GLU A 76 3.89 -12.31 37.07
C GLU A 76 4.56 -11.49 38.18
N ASP A 77 4.95 -10.26 37.86
CA ASP A 77 4.66 -8.98 38.54
C ASP A 77 5.42 -7.90 37.74
N ALA A 78 4.76 -7.00 37.01
CA ALA A 78 4.21 -5.73 37.48
C ALA A 78 5.28 -4.68 37.85
N ASP A 79 5.10 -3.48 37.28
CA ASP A 79 5.69 -2.20 37.71
C ASP A 79 7.21 -2.06 37.41
N THR A 80 7.72 -1.00 36.76
CA THR A 80 7.53 0.42 37.05
C THR A 80 8.18 1.25 35.92
N GLU A 81 7.43 2.05 35.16
CA GLU A 81 7.94 3.33 34.63
C GLU A 81 7.53 4.43 35.62
N PRO A 82 8.44 5.30 36.07
CA PRO A 82 8.36 6.67 35.57
C PRO A 82 9.71 7.43 35.46
N TYR A 83 9.79 8.24 34.41
CA TYR A 83 10.36 9.60 34.36
C TYR A 83 11.65 9.90 35.14
N ALA A 84 12.78 9.98 34.42
CA ALA A 84 13.93 10.79 34.83
C ALA A 84 13.92 12.14 34.07
N LYS A 85 13.50 13.19 34.78
CA LYS A 85 13.93 14.57 34.55
C LYS A 85 15.44 14.66 34.79
N ASP A 86 16.17 15.32 33.88
CA ASP A 86 17.43 16.02 34.17
C ASP A 86 17.66 16.98 32.97
N GLU A 87 17.25 18.24 33.05
CA GLU A 87 18.03 19.41 33.51
C GLU A 87 19.44 19.51 32.88
N LEU A 88 19.56 20.30 31.80
CA LEU A 88 20.45 21.48 31.73
C LEU A 88 20.11 22.39 30.53
#